data_AF-A0A7V2YYP6-F1
#
_entry.id   AF-A0A7V2YYP6-F1
#
_cell.length_a   1.000
_cell.length_b   1.000
_cell.length_c   1.000
_cell.angle_alpha   90.00
_cell.angle_beta   90.00
_cell.angle_gamma   90.00
#
_symmetry.space_group_name_H-M   'P 1'
#
loop_
_entity.id
_entity.type
_entity.pdbx_description
1 polymer ?
#
loop_
_entity_poly.entity_id
_entity_poly.type
_entity_poly.pdbx_seq_one_letter_code
_entity_poly.pdbx_strand_id
1 'polypeptide(L)'
;MGNPMSKEEYYELIQRIRAELATDQCRECSCPKTNCEWHGDCHTCVRQHRIHGDHVPNCLQFILDRKIAALAVAAEMTVSKKPQTPAEYWDYVRQRDREEGKSRVHPAPGHERE
;
A
#
# COMPACT_ATOMS: atom_id res chain seq x y z
N MET A 1 20.16 23.39 -8.27
CA MET A 1 19.40 22.70 -9.36
C MET A 1 20.29 21.57 -9.84
N GLY A 2 19.87 20.31 -9.67
CA GLY A 2 20.63 19.17 -10.20
C GLY A 2 20.52 19.15 -11.72
N ASN A 3 21.60 18.77 -12.40
CA ASN A 3 21.61 18.61 -13.85
C ASN A 3 20.57 17.52 -14.24
N PRO A 4 19.78 17.70 -15.31
CA PRO A 4 18.84 16.67 -15.74
C PRO A 4 19.61 15.42 -16.20
N MET A 5 19.11 14.26 -15.77
CA MET A 5 19.63 12.94 -16.13
C MET A 5 19.65 12.76 -17.67
N SER A 6 20.72 12.17 -18.21
CA SER A 6 20.82 11.83 -19.63
C SER A 6 19.86 10.68 -20.01
N LYS A 7 19.64 10.49 -21.32
CA LYS A 7 18.80 9.37 -21.79
C LYS A 7 19.45 8.02 -21.46
N GLU A 8 20.78 7.97 -21.53
CA GLU A 8 21.60 6.80 -21.22
C GLU A 8 21.50 6.45 -19.73
N GLU A 9 21.64 7.44 -18.84
CA GLU A 9 21.50 7.25 -17.38
C GLU A 9 20.07 6.80 -17.00
N TYR A 10 19.04 7.36 -17.67
CA TYR A 10 17.65 6.93 -17.46
C TYR A 10 17.42 5.49 -17.91
N TYR A 11 18.00 5.09 -19.05
CA TYR A 11 17.92 3.70 -19.51
C TYR A 11 18.56 2.74 -18.50
N GLU A 12 19.74 3.05 -17.97
CA GLU A 12 20.40 2.26 -16.93
C GLU A 12 19.59 2.20 -15.62
N LEU A 13 18.94 3.29 -15.24
CA LEU A 13 18.01 3.30 -14.10
C LEU A 13 16.85 2.33 -14.33
N ILE A 14 16.20 2.36 -15.51
CA ILE A 14 15.09 1.46 -15.82
C ILE A 14 15.54 -0.01 -15.83
N GLN A 15 16.75 -0.30 -16.34
CA GLN A 15 17.30 -1.65 -16.32
C GLN A 15 17.53 -2.15 -14.88
N ARG A 16 18.04 -1.30 -13.98
CA ARG A 16 18.17 -1.63 -12.55
C ARG A 16 16.82 -1.89 -11.88
N ILE A 17 15.84 -1.01 -12.08
CA ILE A 17 14.49 -1.18 -11.52
C ILE A 17 13.87 -2.49 -11.99
N ARG A 18 14.02 -2.85 -13.27
CA ARG A 18 13.53 -4.14 -13.79
C ARG A 18 14.21 -5.33 -13.12
N ALA A 19 15.53 -5.26 -12.92
CA ALA A 19 16.28 -6.32 -12.24
C ALA A 19 15.85 -6.47 -10.76
N GLU A 20 15.65 -5.35 -10.06
CA GLU A 20 15.14 -5.34 -8.68
C GLU A 20 13.73 -5.91 -8.59
N LEU A 21 12.82 -5.49 -9.47
CA LEU A 21 11.44 -6.00 -9.52
C LEU A 21 11.33 -7.46 -9.95
N ALA A 22 12.36 -7.99 -10.62
CA ALA A 22 12.45 -9.41 -10.94
C ALA A 22 12.83 -10.27 -9.71
N THR A 23 13.36 -9.66 -8.65
CA THR A 23 13.57 -10.34 -7.37
C THR A 23 12.26 -10.44 -6.59
N ASP A 24 12.18 -11.37 -5.63
CA ASP A 24 11.04 -11.49 -4.73
C ASP A 24 11.06 -10.43 -3.60
N GLN A 25 12.00 -9.49 -3.65
CA GLN A 25 12.11 -8.39 -2.71
C GLN A 25 10.85 -7.51 -2.80
N CYS A 26 10.16 -7.33 -1.66
CA CYS A 26 8.92 -6.57 -1.54
C CYS A 26 7.67 -7.16 -2.23
N ARG A 27 7.63 -8.48 -2.49
CA ARG A 27 6.39 -9.15 -2.95
C ARG A 27 5.27 -9.16 -1.90
N GLU A 28 5.64 -9.14 -0.62
CA GLU A 28 4.67 -9.16 0.47
C GLU A 28 4.14 -7.76 0.80
N CYS A 29 2.85 -7.68 1.09
CA CYS A 29 2.21 -6.42 1.43
C CYS A 29 2.57 -6.00 2.86
N SER A 30 3.29 -4.88 3.01
CA SER A 30 3.62 -4.28 4.32
C SER A 30 2.45 -3.56 5.00
N CYS A 31 1.23 -3.70 4.48
CA CYS A 31 0.06 -3.02 5.01
C CYS A 31 -0.30 -3.57 6.40
N PRO A 32 -0.39 -2.73 7.45
CA PRO A 32 -0.77 -3.17 8.79
C PRO A 32 -2.24 -3.61 8.89
N LYS A 33 -3.09 -3.29 7.90
CA LYS A 33 -4.49 -3.72 7.84
C LYS A 33 -4.61 -5.12 7.22
N THR A 34 -4.21 -6.15 7.94
CA THR A 34 -4.21 -7.56 7.47
C THR A 34 -5.62 -8.12 7.26
N ASN A 35 -6.62 -7.64 8.02
CA ASN A 35 -8.03 -8.06 7.87
C ASN A 35 -8.76 -7.43 6.66
N CYS A 36 -8.08 -6.53 5.93
CA CYS A 36 -8.62 -5.86 4.75
C CYS A 36 -8.84 -6.86 3.60
N GLU A 37 -9.95 -6.74 2.88
CA GLU A 37 -10.27 -7.66 1.79
C GLU A 37 -9.26 -7.63 0.62
N TRP A 38 -8.59 -6.48 0.43
CA TRP A 38 -7.57 -6.27 -0.61
C TRP A 38 -6.14 -6.43 -0.10
N HIS A 39 -5.93 -6.89 1.14
CA HIS A 39 -4.58 -7.13 1.65
C HIS A 39 -3.84 -8.10 0.72
N GLY A 40 -2.61 -7.75 0.33
CA GLY A 40 -1.80 -8.51 -0.63
C GLY A 40 -2.09 -8.22 -2.12
N ASP A 41 -3.27 -7.72 -2.49
CA ASP A 41 -3.55 -7.28 -3.87
C ASP A 41 -3.21 -5.80 -4.04
N CYS A 42 -1.90 -5.51 -4.16
CA CYS A 42 -1.39 -4.15 -4.29
C CYS A 42 -1.97 -3.40 -5.51
N HIS A 43 -2.22 -4.10 -6.62
CA HIS A 43 -2.75 -3.47 -7.82
C HIS A 43 -4.20 -2.99 -7.61
N THR A 44 -5.06 -3.84 -7.07
CA THR A 44 -6.45 -3.46 -6.74
C THR A 44 -6.48 -2.38 -5.65
N CYS A 45 -5.61 -2.49 -4.63
CA CYS A 45 -5.51 -1.50 -3.55
C CYS A 45 -5.14 -0.11 -4.08
N VAL A 46 -4.14 0.00 -4.97
CA VAL A 46 -3.75 1.27 -5.60
C VAL A 46 -4.88 1.81 -6.48
N ARG A 47 -5.56 0.94 -7.24
CA ARG A 47 -6.67 1.35 -8.11
C ARG A 47 -7.83 1.97 -7.32
N GLN A 48 -8.25 1.37 -6.21
CA GLN A 48 -9.35 1.94 -5.42
C GLN A 48 -8.95 3.26 -4.75
N HIS A 49 -7.74 3.39 -4.21
CA HIS A 49 -7.26 4.66 -3.67
C HIS A 49 -7.17 5.76 -4.73
N ARG A 50 -6.80 5.42 -5.96
CA ARG A 50 -6.81 6.36 -7.10
C ARG A 50 -8.21 6.82 -7.50
N ILE A 51 -9.21 5.94 -7.44
CA ILE A 51 -10.61 6.27 -7.78
C ILE A 51 -11.20 7.21 -6.73
N HIS A 52 -10.98 6.93 -5.44
CA HIS A 52 -11.57 7.72 -4.36
C HIS A 52 -10.79 9.01 -4.05
N GLY A 53 -9.47 9.02 -4.25
CA GLY A 53 -8.65 10.23 -4.14
C GLY A 53 -8.49 10.82 -2.74
N ASP A 54 -9.00 10.15 -1.70
CA ASP A 54 -9.00 10.66 -0.32
C ASP A 54 -7.60 10.60 0.33
N HIS A 55 -6.94 9.43 0.25
CA HIS A 55 -5.62 9.22 0.84
C HIS A 55 -4.83 8.12 0.14
N VAL A 56 -3.51 8.06 0.39
CA VAL A 56 -2.63 7.01 -0.12
C VAL A 56 -2.88 5.67 0.60
N PRO A 57 -2.58 4.51 -0.04
CA PRO A 57 -2.59 3.21 0.62
C PRO A 57 -1.72 3.18 1.88
N ASN A 58 -2.13 2.40 2.91
CA ASN A 58 -1.38 2.29 4.16
C ASN A 58 0.06 1.81 3.94
N CYS A 59 0.28 0.87 3.01
CA CYS A 59 1.61 0.36 2.65
C CYS A 59 2.53 1.42 2.00
N LEU A 60 2.00 2.55 1.54
CA LEU A 60 2.79 3.66 0.97
C LEU A 60 2.94 4.85 1.94
N GLN A 61 2.22 4.86 3.07
CA GLN A 61 2.25 5.98 4.00
C GLN A 61 3.65 6.22 4.59
N PHE A 62 4.48 5.18 4.76
CA PHE A 62 5.83 5.32 5.31
C PHE A 62 6.72 6.31 4.51
N ILE A 63 6.47 6.45 3.20
CA ILE A 63 7.17 7.39 2.32
C ILE A 63 6.83 8.83 2.72
N LEU A 64 5.55 9.09 3.03
CA LEU A 64 5.06 10.40 3.44
C LEU A 64 5.40 10.69 4.89
N ASP A 65 5.30 9.70 5.78
CA ASP A 65 5.56 9.86 7.21
C ASP A 65 6.95 10.43 7.47
N ARG A 66 7.97 9.94 6.75
CA ARG A 66 9.34 10.45 6.85
C ARG A 66 9.44 11.92 6.47
N LYS A 67 8.73 12.36 5.43
CA LYS A 67 8.72 13.74 4.96
C LYS A 67 7.94 14.65 5.91
N ILE A 68 6.77 14.20 6.36
CA ILE A 68 5.91 14.92 7.30
C ILE A 68 6.63 15.09 8.63
N ALA A 69 7.28 14.05 9.16
CA ALA A 69 8.06 14.12 10.39
C ALA A 69 9.20 15.13 10.29
N ALA A 70 9.92 15.17 9.17
CA ALA A 70 10.99 16.14 8.95
C ALA A 70 10.46 17.59 8.97
N LEU A 71 9.30 17.84 8.35
CA LEU A 71 8.65 19.16 8.39
C LEU A 71 8.18 19.52 9.80
N ALA A 72 7.58 18.57 10.51
CA ALA A 72 7.10 18.77 11.88
C ALA A 72 8.25 19.17 12.82
N VAL A 73 9.38 18.46 12.74
CA VAL A 73 10.60 18.80 13.51
C VAL A 73 11.09 20.21 13.18
N ALA A 74 11.14 20.59 11.90
CA ALA A 74 11.59 21.91 11.48
C ALA A 74 10.67 23.05 11.96
N ALA A 75 9.41 22.74 12.26
CA ALA A 75 8.39 23.69 12.72
C ALA A 75 8.09 23.57 14.23
N GLU A 76 8.88 22.79 14.99
CA GLU A 76 8.63 22.50 16.41
C GLU A 76 7.23 21.92 16.70
N MET A 77 6.70 21.14 15.75
CA MET A 77 5.38 20.52 15.82
C MET A 77 5.47 19.02 16.10
N THR A 78 4.40 18.48 16.69
CA THR A 78 4.17 17.04 16.82
C THR A 78 3.15 16.55 15.81
N VAL A 79 3.30 15.30 15.35
CA VAL A 79 2.34 14.62 14.46
C VAL A 79 1.92 13.28 15.04
N SER A 80 0.68 12.89 14.81
CA SER A 80 0.11 11.62 15.28
C SER A 80 -0.65 10.91 14.16
N LYS A 81 -0.56 9.58 14.13
CA LYS A 81 -1.36 8.76 13.21
C LYS A 81 -2.85 8.79 13.62
N LYS A 82 -3.73 8.79 12.63
CA LYS A 82 -5.16 8.50 12.84
C LYS A 82 -5.29 7.04 13.33
N PRO A 83 -6.18 6.75 14.30
CA PRO A 83 -6.51 5.39 14.67
C PRO A 83 -6.95 4.56 13.45
N GLN A 84 -6.55 3.29 13.43
CA GLN A 84 -6.98 2.38 12.38
C GLN A 84 -8.45 2.00 12.54
N THR A 85 -9.09 1.65 11.43
CA THR A 85 -10.40 1.03 11.46
C THR A 85 -10.33 -0.26 12.28
N PRO A 86 -11.22 -0.47 13.26
CA PRO A 86 -11.28 -1.70 14.03
C PRO A 86 -11.40 -2.95 13.14
N ALA A 87 -10.75 -4.04 13.56
CA ALA A 87 -10.79 -5.32 12.85
C ALA A 87 -12.22 -5.87 12.73
N GLU A 88 -13.04 -5.63 13.75
CA GLU A 88 -14.43 -6.09 13.85
C GLU A 88 -15.33 -5.59 12.71
N TYR A 89 -14.99 -4.45 12.08
CA TYR A 89 -15.77 -3.92 10.95
C TYR A 89 -15.62 -4.83 9.73
N TRP A 90 -14.41 -5.33 9.49
CA TRP A 90 -14.16 -6.30 8.43
C TRP A 90 -14.73 -7.68 8.76
N ASP A 91 -14.76 -8.06 10.05
CA ASP A 91 -15.44 -9.28 10.49
C ASP A 91 -16.94 -9.21 10.20
N TYR A 92 -17.56 -8.07 10.48
CA TYR A 92 -18.96 -7.81 10.19
C TYR A 92 -19.27 -7.87 8.68
N VAL A 93 -18.44 -7.25 7.83
CA VAL A 93 -18.59 -7.35 6.36
C VAL A 93 -18.56 -8.82 5.92
N ARG A 94 -17.57 -9.60 6.39
CA ARG A 94 -17.45 -11.03 6.07
C ARG A 94 -18.63 -11.86 6.58
N GLN A 95 -19.22 -11.50 7.71
CA GLN A 95 -20.42 -12.15 8.22
C GLN A 95 -21.60 -11.88 7.28
N ARG A 96 -21.85 -10.61 6.95
CA ARG A 96 -22.95 -10.20 6.06
C ARG A 96 -22.85 -10.81 4.68
N ASP A 97 -21.66 -10.86 4.10
CA ASP A 97 -21.44 -11.49 2.80
C ASP A 97 -21.78 -12.99 2.83
N ARG A 98 -21.42 -13.69 3.92
CA ARG A 98 -21.79 -15.10 4.12
C ARG A 98 -23.31 -15.31 4.23
N GLU A 99 -23.98 -14.46 5.00
CA GLU A 99 -25.45 -14.49 5.15
C GLU A 99 -26.17 -14.23 3.81
N GLU A 100 -25.60 -13.37 2.96
CA GLU A 100 -26.15 -13.02 1.65
C GLU A 100 -25.68 -13.94 0.51
N GLY A 101 -24.88 -14.97 0.82
CA GLY A 101 -24.36 -15.90 -0.18
C GLY A 101 -23.38 -15.28 -1.17
N LYS A 102 -22.74 -14.16 -0.81
CA LYS A 102 -21.74 -13.46 -1.63
C LYS A 102 -20.38 -14.13 -1.51
N SER A 103 -19.71 -14.34 -2.65
CA SER A 103 -18.31 -14.74 -2.68
C SER A 103 -17.40 -13.53 -2.54
N ARG A 104 -16.22 -13.73 -1.92
CA ARG A 104 -15.19 -12.70 -1.83
C ARG A 104 -14.67 -12.39 -3.24
N VAL A 105 -14.73 -11.13 -3.64
CA VAL A 105 -14.32 -10.70 -5.00
C VAL A 105 -12.80 -10.85 -5.22
N HIS A 106 -12.01 -10.82 -4.14
CA HIS A 106 -10.56 -11.00 -4.19
C HIS A 106 -10.09 -11.97 -3.08
N PRO A 107 -9.40 -13.08 -3.41
CA PRO A 107 -8.75 -13.90 -2.41
C PRO A 107 -7.59 -13.12 -1.78
N ALA A 108 -7.42 -13.23 -0.46
CA ALA A 108 -6.18 -12.77 0.19
C ALA A 108 -5.02 -13.61 -0.39
N PRO A 109 -3.93 -13.01 -0.91
CA PRO A 109 -2.76 -13.77 -1.29
C PRO A 109 -2.11 -14.32 -0.02
N GLY A 110 -1.87 -15.63 0.01
CA GLY A 110 -1.12 -16.28 1.08
C GLY A 110 -1.75 -17.52 1.71
N HIS A 111 -2.89 -18.03 1.22
CA HIS A 111 -3.47 -19.26 1.78
C HIS A 111 -3.91 -20.35 0.80
N GLU A 112 -3.55 -20.28 -0.49
CA GLU A 112 -3.69 -21.42 -1.42
C GLU A 112 -2.82 -21.20 -2.67
N ARG A 113 -1.73 -21.97 -2.74
CA ARG A 113 -1.14 -22.50 -3.99
C ARG A 113 -0.53 -23.85 -3.61
N GLU A 114 -1.20 -24.94 -4.00
CA GLU A 114 -0.54 -26.24 -4.23
C GLU A 114 0.58 -26.10 -5.27
#